data_AF-A0A3M0Y8D1-F1
#
_entry.id   AF-A0A3M0Y8D1-F1
#
_cell.length_a   1.000
_cell.length_b   1.000
_cell.length_c   1.000
_cell.angle_alpha   90.00
_cell.angle_beta   90.00
_cell.angle_gamma   90.00
#
_symmetry.space_group_name_H-M   'P 1'
#
loop_
_entity.id
_entity.type
_entity.pdbx_description
1 polymer ?
#
loop_
_entity_poly.entity_id
_entity_poly.type
_entity_poly.pdbx_seq_one_letter_code
_entity_poly.pdbx_strand_id
1 'polypeptide(L)'
;DMAQAYAQATQALSPFWQRRCLAVALERALMHMGCCLLIYYEAHIEPPRGLWKAIHPLYLQALKTGIHTRQVKDSYLAVAASITPEDAYKRILLLSIADPFHLHRLDFHKLYKALEIWAGEVHLLHPDGPHPPKGFRIDPQSDAPPQAFSWKRPRVSGLTLDASMLVEKLAKDPGILTARSGETLTFPDHLRDTLIHHWQAFPVTREPRLRRDTPVSVAIGLTAIHRLLARPLPPANHTLAIMETDAHAERSTRPSADLESPPRILKGRIVDESSQGCRLRLEDLYPANLQVGEAISLHAQGRTKVGIIRWIKGSEMGIKCLSECPETAWIKRENRGISSPALWFRPSGQLLTLPLFRTGDVIELRLPQDTFKARLAERLEESYALKVFFIALLSETLNHPGHPDEALWSQLI
;
A
#
# COMPACT_ATOMS: atom_id res chain seq x y z
N ASP A 1 3.02 33.51 -12.89
CA ASP A 1 3.98 32.43 -12.55
C ASP A 1 4.55 32.73 -11.16
N MET A 2 4.31 31.86 -10.16
CA MET A 2 4.75 32.08 -8.77
C MET A 2 6.28 32.23 -8.66
N ALA A 3 7.04 31.51 -9.49
CA ALA A 3 8.50 31.60 -9.49
C ALA A 3 8.99 33.01 -9.84
N GLN A 4 8.32 33.65 -10.80
CA GLN A 4 8.62 35.03 -11.21
C GLN A 4 8.21 36.04 -10.14
N ALA A 5 7.06 35.83 -9.49
CA ALA A 5 6.60 36.70 -8.40
C ALA A 5 7.59 36.71 -7.22
N TYR A 6 8.13 35.55 -6.82
CA TYR A 6 9.15 35.48 -5.77
C TYR A 6 10.46 36.16 -6.18
N ALA A 7 10.89 35.97 -7.43
CA ALA A 7 12.09 36.66 -7.92
C ALA A 7 11.91 38.19 -7.90
N GLN A 8 10.76 38.69 -8.36
CA GLN A 8 10.41 40.12 -8.34
C GLN A 8 10.37 40.68 -6.92
N ALA A 9 9.74 39.98 -5.97
CA ALA A 9 9.63 40.41 -4.58
C ALA A 9 10.98 40.59 -3.88
N THR A 10 12.04 39.94 -4.37
CA THR A 10 13.39 40.05 -3.78
C THR A 10 14.27 41.13 -4.40
N GLN A 11 13.88 41.77 -5.50
CA GLN A 11 14.76 42.65 -6.31
C GLN A 11 15.37 43.84 -5.53
N ALA A 12 14.71 44.34 -4.49
CA ALA A 12 15.22 45.46 -3.68
C ALA A 12 16.33 45.06 -2.67
N LEU A 13 16.59 43.76 -2.49
CA LEU A 13 17.57 43.25 -1.52
C LEU A 13 18.99 43.22 -2.11
N SER A 14 20.02 43.13 -1.25
CA SER A 14 21.37 42.86 -1.74
C SER A 14 21.48 41.46 -2.39
N PRO A 15 22.42 41.20 -3.31
CA PRO A 15 22.50 39.91 -4.02
C PRO A 15 22.59 38.68 -3.10
N PHE A 16 23.24 38.82 -1.94
CA PHE A 16 23.29 37.76 -0.94
C PHE A 16 21.91 37.46 -0.34
N TRP A 17 21.19 38.49 0.09
CA TRP A 17 19.85 38.35 0.67
C TRP A 17 18.83 37.91 -0.38
N GLN A 18 18.93 38.41 -1.62
CA GLN A 18 18.13 37.95 -2.76
C GLN A 18 18.21 36.44 -2.93
N ARG A 19 19.43 35.89 -3.08
CA ARG A 19 19.63 34.45 -3.29
C ARG A 19 19.15 33.63 -2.09
N ARG A 20 19.33 34.14 -0.87
CA ARG A 20 18.83 33.46 0.35
C ARG A 20 17.30 33.43 0.39
N CYS A 21 16.65 34.58 0.21
CA CYS A 21 15.19 34.68 0.23
C CYS A 21 14.55 33.88 -0.90
N LEU A 22 15.15 33.91 -2.10
CA LEU A 22 14.66 33.12 -3.23
C LEU A 22 14.76 31.60 -2.96
N ALA A 23 15.87 31.13 -2.36
CA ALA A 23 16.00 29.72 -2.01
C ALA A 23 14.94 29.28 -1.00
N VAL A 24 14.70 30.10 0.03
CA VAL A 24 13.63 29.85 1.00
C VAL A 24 12.27 29.82 0.29
N ALA A 25 11.96 30.80 -0.54
CA ALA A 25 10.67 30.89 -1.22
C ALA A 25 10.41 29.68 -2.16
N LEU A 26 11.40 29.28 -2.96
CA LEU A 26 11.27 28.14 -3.87
C LEU A 26 11.18 26.81 -3.11
N GLU A 27 11.97 26.63 -2.05
CA GLU A 27 11.88 25.45 -1.18
C GLU A 27 10.49 25.36 -0.53
N ARG A 28 9.99 26.45 0.07
CA ARG A 28 8.63 26.50 0.63
C ARG A 28 7.55 26.19 -0.39
N ALA A 29 7.66 26.76 -1.59
CA ALA A 29 6.69 26.55 -2.65
C ALA A 29 6.69 25.07 -3.11
N LEU A 30 7.85 24.47 -3.29
CA LEU A 30 7.98 23.05 -3.62
C LEU A 30 7.42 22.16 -2.50
N MET A 31 7.74 22.46 -1.24
CA MET A 31 7.21 21.73 -0.08
C MET A 31 5.67 21.78 -0.06
N HIS A 32 5.08 22.97 -0.23
CA HIS A 32 3.64 23.14 -0.34
C HIS A 32 3.03 22.32 -1.50
N MET A 33 3.64 22.34 -2.68
CA MET A 33 3.18 21.54 -3.81
C MET A 33 3.26 20.02 -3.52
N GLY A 34 4.30 19.59 -2.82
CA GLY A 34 4.41 18.21 -2.35
C GLY A 34 3.30 17.82 -1.39
N CYS A 35 2.93 18.68 -0.45
CA CYS A 35 1.77 18.49 0.43
C CYS A 35 0.45 18.43 -0.36
N CYS A 36 0.25 19.30 -1.34
CA CYS A 36 -0.92 19.22 -2.22
C CYS A 36 -0.99 17.87 -2.93
N LEU A 37 0.12 17.41 -3.50
CA LEU A 37 0.20 16.11 -4.17
C LEU A 37 -0.11 14.96 -3.21
N LEU A 38 0.44 15.02 -1.99
CA LEU A 38 0.19 14.04 -0.93
C LEU A 38 -1.30 13.93 -0.58
N ILE A 39 -2.01 15.07 -0.48
CA ILE A 39 -3.45 15.10 -0.19
C ILE A 39 -4.25 14.37 -1.27
N TYR A 40 -3.96 14.61 -2.55
CA TYR A 40 -4.64 13.92 -3.65
C TYR A 40 -4.36 12.42 -3.63
N TYR A 41 -3.12 12.03 -3.38
CA TYR A 41 -2.71 10.64 -3.30
C TYR A 41 -3.32 9.90 -2.10
N GLU A 42 -3.35 10.51 -0.92
CA GLU A 42 -4.01 9.96 0.26
C GLU A 42 -5.52 9.75 0.03
N ALA A 43 -6.15 10.71 -0.65
CA ALA A 43 -7.54 10.62 -1.06
C ALA A 43 -7.78 9.62 -2.20
N HIS A 44 -6.73 9.00 -2.76
CA HIS A 44 -6.79 8.12 -3.92
C HIS A 44 -7.47 8.79 -5.14
N ILE A 45 -7.21 10.08 -5.33
CA ILE A 45 -7.72 10.90 -6.43
C ILE A 45 -6.55 11.27 -7.35
N GLU A 46 -6.79 11.32 -8.65
CA GLU A 46 -5.78 11.86 -9.58
C GLU A 46 -5.50 13.33 -9.28
N PRO A 47 -4.22 13.73 -9.19
CA PRO A 47 -3.89 15.14 -9.10
C PRO A 47 -4.47 15.93 -10.29
N PRO A 48 -4.97 17.15 -10.07
CA PRO A 48 -5.59 17.96 -11.11
C PRO A 48 -4.58 18.32 -12.21
N ARG A 49 -5.10 18.50 -13.42
CA ARG A 49 -4.32 19.03 -14.55
C ARG A 49 -3.72 20.38 -14.17
N GLY A 50 -2.47 20.60 -14.56
CA GLY A 50 -1.69 21.80 -14.33
C GLY A 50 -0.80 21.75 -13.09
N LEU A 51 -0.96 20.75 -12.21
CA LEU A 51 -0.17 20.68 -10.98
C LEU A 51 1.33 20.48 -11.28
N TRP A 52 1.69 19.62 -12.22
CA TRP A 52 3.08 19.40 -12.62
C TRP A 52 3.65 20.62 -13.35
N LYS A 53 2.84 21.29 -14.16
CA LYS A 53 3.19 22.60 -14.74
C LYS A 53 3.40 23.70 -13.70
N ALA A 54 2.89 23.56 -12.49
CA ALA A 54 3.22 24.47 -11.38
C ALA A 54 4.49 24.02 -10.63
N ILE A 55 4.72 22.72 -10.51
CA ILE A 55 5.87 22.15 -9.79
C ILE A 55 7.19 22.34 -10.56
N HIS A 56 7.26 21.92 -11.83
CA HIS A 56 8.52 21.89 -12.58
C HIS A 56 9.18 23.28 -12.70
N PRO A 57 8.45 24.38 -13.01
CA PRO A 57 9.08 25.69 -13.14
C PRO A 57 9.73 26.20 -11.87
N LEU A 58 9.23 25.82 -10.68
CA LEU A 58 9.85 26.20 -9.40
C LEU A 58 11.28 25.64 -9.29
N TYR A 59 11.47 24.36 -9.65
CA TYR A 59 12.79 23.75 -9.65
C TYR A 59 13.68 24.30 -10.78
N LEU A 60 13.14 24.47 -11.99
CA LEU A 60 13.89 25.08 -13.10
C LEU A 60 14.38 26.49 -12.75
N GLN A 61 13.60 27.26 -12.01
CA GLN A 61 14.02 28.58 -11.53
C GLN A 61 15.18 28.46 -10.52
N ALA A 62 15.13 27.49 -9.60
CA ALA A 62 16.20 27.25 -8.64
C ALA A 62 17.51 26.82 -9.34
N LEU A 63 17.39 26.01 -10.40
CA LEU A 63 18.50 25.64 -11.28
C LEU A 63 19.09 26.86 -12.00
N LYS A 64 18.24 27.61 -12.72
CA LYS A 64 18.63 28.79 -13.51
C LYS A 64 19.37 29.84 -12.68
N THR A 65 19.00 29.99 -11.42
CA THR A 65 19.58 30.96 -10.49
C THR A 65 20.73 30.41 -9.64
N GLY A 66 21.08 29.13 -9.81
CA GLY A 66 22.21 28.49 -9.12
C GLY A 66 22.03 28.43 -7.61
N ILE A 67 20.80 28.25 -7.12
CA ILE A 67 20.47 28.13 -5.69
C ILE A 67 19.80 26.80 -5.33
N HIS A 68 19.60 25.91 -6.30
CA HIS A 68 18.98 24.60 -6.13
C HIS A 68 19.63 23.73 -5.03
N THR A 69 20.93 23.85 -4.79
CA THR A 69 21.67 23.15 -3.71
C THR A 69 21.85 23.98 -2.43
N ARG A 70 21.26 25.17 -2.33
CA ARG A 70 21.41 26.01 -1.14
C ARG A 70 20.59 25.43 0.01
N GLN A 71 21.25 25.14 1.13
CA GLN A 71 20.59 24.65 2.34
C GLN A 71 19.61 25.69 2.92
N VAL A 72 18.39 25.24 3.20
CA VAL A 72 17.32 26.01 3.82
C VAL A 72 16.91 25.32 5.11
N LYS A 73 17.10 26.00 6.25
CA LYS A 73 16.61 25.51 7.54
C LYS A 73 15.09 25.52 7.56
N ASP A 74 14.50 24.44 8.05
CA ASP A 74 13.05 24.29 8.12
C ASP A 74 12.62 23.66 9.45
N SER A 75 11.75 24.36 10.17
CA SER A 75 11.12 23.86 11.39
C SER A 75 9.93 22.92 11.15
N TYR A 76 9.37 22.89 9.95
CA TYR A 76 8.24 22.04 9.57
C TYR A 76 8.66 20.63 9.12
N LEU A 77 9.96 20.41 8.90
CA LEU A 77 10.52 19.09 8.62
C LEU A 77 10.49 18.21 9.87
N ALA A 78 10.01 16.98 9.71
CA ALA A 78 9.84 16.05 10.81
C ALA A 78 11.15 15.34 11.18
N VAL A 79 12.02 15.07 10.21
CA VAL A 79 13.24 14.28 10.35
C VAL A 79 14.47 15.15 10.10
N ALA A 80 14.52 15.86 8.98
CA ALA A 80 15.66 16.73 8.65
C ALA A 80 15.59 18.09 9.37
N ALA A 81 16.74 18.74 9.56
CA ALA A 81 16.80 20.11 10.08
C ALA A 81 16.84 21.18 8.98
N SER A 82 17.30 20.77 7.79
CA SER A 82 17.36 21.59 6.58
C SER A 82 17.33 20.70 5.35
N ILE A 83 16.80 21.24 4.25
CA ILE A 83 16.84 20.63 2.92
C ILE A 83 17.20 21.70 1.88
N THR A 84 17.54 21.28 0.67
CA THR A 84 17.71 22.18 -0.47
C THR A 84 16.43 22.25 -1.32
N PRO A 85 16.25 23.28 -2.17
CA PRO A 85 15.19 23.27 -3.17
C PRO A 85 15.22 22.03 -4.08
N GLU A 86 16.40 21.49 -4.38
CA GLU A 86 16.53 20.23 -5.13
C GLU A 86 16.00 19.03 -4.34
N ASP A 87 16.32 18.92 -3.05
CA ASP A 87 15.79 17.84 -2.21
C ASP A 87 14.26 17.94 -2.13
N ALA A 88 13.71 19.15 -1.94
CA ALA A 88 12.27 19.37 -1.95
C ALA A 88 11.62 18.89 -3.27
N TYR A 89 12.25 19.17 -4.42
CA TYR A 89 11.78 18.67 -5.71
C TYR A 89 11.89 17.14 -5.81
N LYS A 90 13.03 16.55 -5.44
CA LYS A 90 13.26 15.09 -5.42
C LYS A 90 12.24 14.36 -4.54
N ARG A 91 11.86 14.94 -3.39
CA ARG A 91 10.78 14.40 -2.54
C ARG A 91 9.46 14.26 -3.30
N ILE A 92 9.06 15.28 -4.06
CA ILE A 92 7.83 15.26 -4.87
C ILE A 92 7.93 14.18 -5.94
N LEU A 93 9.08 14.09 -6.62
CA LEU A 93 9.30 13.09 -7.66
C LEU A 93 9.21 11.67 -7.08
N LEU A 94 9.95 11.38 -6.00
CA LEU A 94 9.94 10.08 -5.34
C LEU A 94 8.55 9.68 -4.83
N LEU A 95 7.79 10.63 -4.27
CA LEU A 95 6.41 10.39 -3.86
C LEU A 95 5.54 9.96 -5.05
N SER A 96 5.68 10.61 -6.20
CA SER A 96 4.88 10.30 -7.40
C SER A 96 5.21 8.95 -8.03
N ILE A 97 6.45 8.48 -7.89
CA ILE A 97 6.90 7.18 -8.42
C ILE A 97 6.88 6.06 -7.38
N ALA A 98 6.39 6.31 -6.17
CA ALA A 98 6.17 5.29 -5.13
C ALA A 98 4.90 4.45 -5.38
N ASP A 99 4.23 4.65 -6.53
CA ASP A 99 2.91 4.15 -6.87
C ASP A 99 1.86 4.39 -5.77
N PRO A 100 1.52 5.67 -5.52
CA PRO A 100 0.72 6.08 -4.38
C PRO A 100 -0.62 5.36 -4.27
N PHE A 101 -1.26 5.04 -5.39
CA PHE A 101 -2.57 4.37 -5.38
C PHE A 101 -2.51 2.94 -4.86
N HIS A 102 -1.31 2.36 -4.72
CA HIS A 102 -1.06 1.04 -4.14
C HIS A 102 -0.59 1.10 -2.67
N LEU A 103 -0.44 2.29 -2.10
CA LEU A 103 -0.01 2.45 -0.72
C LEU A 103 -1.21 2.43 0.24
N HIS A 104 -0.97 1.90 1.44
CA HIS A 104 -1.94 2.00 2.51
C HIS A 104 -1.99 3.43 3.06
N ARG A 105 -3.16 3.87 3.54
CA ARG A 105 -3.35 5.25 4.01
C ARG A 105 -2.35 5.67 5.11
N LEU A 106 -2.04 4.73 6.02
CA LEU A 106 -1.10 4.94 7.12
C LEU A 106 0.35 5.13 6.67
N ASP A 107 0.69 4.74 5.44
CA ASP A 107 2.06 4.80 4.94
C ASP A 107 2.41 6.15 4.35
N PHE A 108 1.45 6.90 3.81
CA PHE A 108 1.70 8.15 3.10
C PHE A 108 2.48 9.17 3.92
N HIS A 109 2.02 9.45 5.14
CA HIS A 109 2.65 10.44 6.00
C HIS A 109 4.03 9.96 6.48
N LYS A 110 4.16 8.68 6.80
CA LYS A 110 5.43 8.07 7.20
C LYS A 110 6.45 8.12 6.07
N LEU A 111 6.05 7.76 4.85
CA LEU A 111 6.84 7.86 3.64
C LEU A 111 7.26 9.31 3.39
N TYR A 112 6.32 10.26 3.42
CA TYR A 112 6.61 11.66 3.13
C TYR A 112 7.62 12.29 4.12
N LYS A 113 7.56 11.91 5.41
CA LYS A 113 8.59 12.24 6.41
C LYS A 113 9.93 11.62 6.06
N ALA A 114 9.99 10.33 5.70
CA ALA A 114 11.24 9.66 5.37
C ALA A 114 11.91 10.20 4.09
N LEU A 115 11.11 10.66 3.13
CA LEU A 115 11.61 11.30 1.91
C LEU A 115 12.46 12.56 2.21
N GLU A 116 12.32 13.19 3.39
CA GLU A 116 13.22 14.27 3.82
C GLU A 116 14.70 13.88 3.83
N ILE A 117 14.99 12.60 4.14
CA ILE A 117 16.34 12.04 4.16
C ILE A 117 16.63 11.31 2.86
N TRP A 118 15.70 10.47 2.40
CA TRP A 118 15.92 9.63 1.22
C TRP A 118 16.04 10.42 -0.10
N ALA A 119 15.51 11.64 -0.18
CA ALA A 119 15.75 12.52 -1.32
C ALA A 119 17.23 12.88 -1.52
N GLY A 120 18.04 12.87 -0.45
CA GLY A 120 19.50 13.07 -0.56
C GLY A 120 20.24 11.87 -1.16
N GLU A 121 19.59 10.69 -1.23
CA GLU A 121 20.17 9.43 -1.72
C GLU A 121 19.86 9.18 -3.21
N VAL A 122 19.28 10.16 -3.90
CA VAL A 122 18.94 10.06 -5.33
C VAL A 122 19.58 11.19 -6.13
N HIS A 123 19.94 10.87 -7.38
CA HIS A 123 20.56 11.81 -8.28
C HIS A 123 19.57 12.34 -9.30
N LEU A 124 19.65 13.64 -9.57
CA LEU A 124 18.94 14.27 -10.66
C LEU A 124 19.95 14.70 -11.72
N LEU A 125 19.95 13.99 -12.83
CA LEU A 125 20.93 14.11 -13.89
C LEU A 125 20.41 15.03 -15.00
N HIS A 126 21.29 15.92 -15.45
CA HIS A 126 21.02 16.85 -16.55
C HIS A 126 21.19 16.16 -17.92
N PRO A 127 20.52 16.66 -18.99
CA PRO A 127 20.58 16.06 -20.32
C PRO A 127 22.00 15.84 -20.85
N ASP A 128 22.92 16.76 -20.53
CA ASP A 128 24.27 16.83 -21.11
C ASP A 128 25.29 15.86 -20.47
N GLY A 129 24.87 15.07 -19.47
CA GLY A 129 25.73 14.14 -18.74
C GLY A 129 25.57 12.66 -19.15
N PRO A 130 26.38 11.76 -18.57
CA PRO A 130 26.14 10.33 -18.68
C PRO A 130 24.81 9.97 -17.98
N HIS A 131 24.02 9.11 -18.62
CA HIS A 131 22.75 8.62 -18.08
C HIS A 131 22.79 7.11 -17.85
N PRO A 132 22.16 6.60 -16.78
CA PRO A 132 22.02 5.17 -16.58
C PRO A 132 21.14 4.53 -17.67
N PRO A 133 21.26 3.21 -17.91
CA PRO A 133 20.47 2.50 -18.92
C PRO A 133 18.97 2.42 -18.58
N LYS A 134 18.62 2.67 -17.31
CA LYS A 134 17.25 2.75 -16.79
C LYS A 134 17.15 3.86 -15.75
N GLY A 135 15.95 4.42 -15.59
CA GLY A 135 15.66 5.46 -14.62
C GLY A 135 14.31 6.08 -14.88
N PHE A 136 14.08 7.28 -14.34
CA PHE A 136 12.84 8.02 -14.61
C PHE A 136 13.15 9.30 -15.36
N ARG A 137 12.55 9.44 -16.54
CA ARG A 137 12.67 10.64 -17.36
C ARG A 137 11.64 11.66 -16.90
N ILE A 138 12.08 12.90 -16.80
CA ILE A 138 11.27 14.04 -16.43
C ILE A 138 11.36 15.04 -17.58
N ASP A 139 10.23 15.36 -18.18
CA ASP A 139 10.11 16.49 -19.10
C ASP A 139 9.56 17.70 -18.32
N PRO A 140 10.40 18.68 -17.97
CA PRO A 140 9.98 19.83 -17.17
C PRO A 140 8.98 20.76 -17.89
N GLN A 141 8.76 20.58 -19.19
CA GLN A 141 7.74 21.33 -19.96
C GLN A 141 6.39 20.62 -20.00
N SER A 142 6.36 19.35 -19.60
CA SER A 142 5.14 18.54 -19.56
C SER A 142 4.33 18.79 -18.28
N ASP A 143 3.07 18.41 -18.31
CA ASP A 143 2.21 18.34 -17.12
C ASP A 143 2.15 16.89 -16.59
N ALA A 144 3.31 16.27 -16.38
CA ALA A 144 3.38 14.85 -16.07
C ALA A 144 4.43 14.53 -14.99
N PRO A 145 4.17 13.51 -14.14
CA PRO A 145 5.17 12.97 -13.22
C PRO A 145 6.34 12.32 -13.99
N PRO A 146 7.43 11.95 -13.29
CA PRO A 146 8.50 11.15 -13.88
C PRO A 146 7.96 9.85 -14.51
N GLN A 147 8.52 9.48 -15.65
CA GLN A 147 8.14 8.26 -16.38
C GLN A 147 9.31 7.30 -16.43
N ALA A 148 9.10 6.05 -16.00
CA ALA A 148 10.11 5.01 -16.09
C ALA A 148 10.51 4.78 -17.55
N PHE A 149 11.81 4.58 -17.78
CA PHE A 149 12.33 4.20 -19.09
C PHE A 149 13.39 3.10 -18.95
N SER A 150 13.55 2.35 -20.02
CA SER A 150 14.69 1.46 -20.25
C SER A 150 15.17 1.67 -21.68
N TRP A 151 16.42 2.11 -21.84
CA TRP A 151 16.97 2.40 -23.16
C TRP A 151 18.01 1.36 -23.59
N LYS A 152 17.96 1.01 -24.88
CA LYS A 152 19.09 0.39 -25.57
C LYS A 152 20.05 1.44 -26.16
N ARG A 153 19.60 2.70 -26.36
CA ARG A 153 20.43 3.86 -26.77
C ARG A 153 19.88 5.15 -26.14
N PRO A 154 20.71 6.00 -25.50
CA PRO A 154 20.23 7.21 -24.86
C PRO A 154 19.98 8.33 -25.88
N ARG A 155 18.74 8.83 -25.94
CA ARG A 155 18.43 10.19 -26.37
C ARG A 155 17.56 10.80 -25.29
N VAL A 156 18.20 11.53 -24.38
CA VAL A 156 17.50 12.13 -23.23
C VAL A 156 17.13 13.55 -23.60
N SER A 157 15.84 13.81 -23.77
CA SER A 157 15.29 15.16 -23.65
C SER A 157 14.79 15.32 -22.20
N GLY A 158 15.34 16.28 -21.46
CA GLY A 158 14.91 16.57 -20.08
C GLY A 158 15.83 16.01 -18.99
N LEU A 159 15.33 16.00 -17.75
CA LEU A 159 16.07 15.53 -16.57
C LEU A 159 15.87 14.02 -16.37
N THR A 160 16.83 13.36 -15.74
CA THR A 160 16.71 11.95 -15.34
C THR A 160 16.84 11.83 -13.82
N LEU A 161 15.87 11.19 -13.17
CA LEU A 161 15.97 10.77 -11.78
C LEU A 161 16.54 9.35 -11.71
N ASP A 162 17.66 9.21 -11.02
CA ASP A 162 18.29 7.93 -10.69
C ASP A 162 18.18 7.64 -9.19
N ALA A 163 17.43 6.60 -8.86
CA ALA A 163 17.16 6.16 -7.50
C ALA A 163 17.97 4.90 -7.11
N SER A 164 18.96 4.48 -7.92
CA SER A 164 19.67 3.21 -7.73
C SER A 164 20.35 3.10 -6.36
N MET A 165 20.99 4.18 -5.88
CA MET A 165 21.64 4.17 -4.56
C MET A 165 20.63 4.03 -3.41
N LEU A 166 19.51 4.76 -3.48
CA LEU A 166 18.44 4.65 -2.49
C LEU A 166 17.88 3.21 -2.44
N VAL A 167 17.65 2.60 -3.61
CA VAL A 167 17.20 1.22 -3.73
C VAL A 167 18.19 0.25 -3.08
N GLU A 168 19.49 0.37 -3.38
CA GLU A 168 20.51 -0.50 -2.78
C GLU A 168 20.61 -0.32 -1.26
N LYS A 169 20.48 0.91 -0.78
CA LYS A 169 20.48 1.22 0.66
C LYS A 169 19.30 0.57 1.36
N LEU A 170 18.10 0.74 0.83
CA LEU A 170 16.89 0.14 1.42
C LEU A 170 16.84 -1.38 1.28
N ALA A 171 17.53 -1.97 0.31
CA ALA A 171 17.66 -3.44 0.25
C ALA A 171 18.50 -3.99 1.42
N LYS A 172 19.50 -3.23 1.88
CA LYS A 172 20.46 -3.64 2.92
C LYS A 172 20.04 -3.22 4.34
N ASP A 173 19.32 -2.11 4.47
CA ASP A 173 18.93 -1.51 5.75
C ASP A 173 17.39 -1.50 5.88
N PRO A 174 16.83 -1.81 7.07
CA PRO A 174 15.38 -1.67 7.33
C PRO A 174 14.83 -0.24 7.14
N GLY A 175 15.66 0.77 6.91
CA GLY A 175 15.25 2.14 6.61
C GLY A 175 14.71 2.86 7.85
N ILE A 176 15.23 2.53 9.03
CA ILE A 176 14.81 3.13 10.30
C ILE A 176 15.32 4.56 10.38
N LEU A 177 14.42 5.50 10.65
CA LEU A 177 14.75 6.92 10.84
C LEU A 177 14.20 7.41 12.18
N THR A 178 14.86 8.40 12.77
CA THR A 178 14.38 9.05 14.01
C THR A 178 13.96 10.47 13.69
N ALA A 179 12.67 10.76 13.89
CA ALA A 179 12.14 12.11 13.78
C ALA A 179 12.70 12.99 14.91
N ARG A 180 12.69 14.30 14.68
CA ARG A 180 13.13 15.32 15.65
C ARG A 180 12.26 15.35 16.91
N SER A 181 11.04 14.85 16.83
CA SER A 181 10.14 14.63 17.98
C SER A 181 10.58 13.45 18.87
N GLY A 182 11.55 12.63 18.42
CA GLY A 182 11.92 11.36 19.05
C GLY A 182 11.13 10.16 18.54
N GLU A 183 10.14 10.36 17.66
CA GLU A 183 9.39 9.27 17.01
C GLU A 183 10.31 8.44 16.09
N THR A 184 10.37 7.13 16.31
CA THR A 184 11.08 6.22 15.40
C THR A 184 10.16 5.82 14.24
N LEU A 185 10.57 6.16 13.03
CA LEU A 185 9.91 5.76 11.79
C LEU A 185 10.44 4.37 11.37
N THR A 186 9.56 3.37 11.40
CA THR A 186 9.85 2.00 10.95
C THR A 186 8.99 1.63 9.76
N PHE A 187 9.59 0.94 8.79
CA PHE A 187 8.93 0.50 7.57
C PHE A 187 8.77 -1.02 7.59
N PRO A 188 7.54 -1.55 7.54
CA PRO A 188 7.34 -2.99 7.37
C PRO A 188 8.02 -3.50 6.09
N ASP A 189 8.50 -4.75 6.10
CA ASP A 189 9.21 -5.33 4.96
C ASP A 189 8.40 -5.26 3.66
N HIS A 190 7.09 -5.57 3.71
CA HIS A 190 6.23 -5.51 2.52
C HIS A 190 6.14 -4.10 1.91
N LEU A 191 6.14 -3.05 2.73
CA LEU A 191 6.13 -1.67 2.26
C LEU A 191 7.49 -1.31 1.64
N ARG A 192 8.59 -1.70 2.30
CA ARG A 192 9.95 -1.48 1.80
C ARG A 192 10.19 -2.18 0.46
N ASP A 193 9.78 -3.44 0.33
CA ASP A 193 9.86 -4.22 -0.91
C ASP A 193 9.02 -3.56 -2.03
N THR A 194 7.83 -3.05 -1.69
CA THR A 194 6.97 -2.31 -2.62
C THR A 194 7.66 -1.04 -3.10
N LEU A 195 8.24 -0.23 -2.22
CA LEU A 195 8.96 1.00 -2.60
C LEU A 195 10.19 0.69 -3.46
N ILE A 196 10.98 -0.31 -3.07
CA ILE A 196 12.14 -0.78 -3.84
C ILE A 196 11.74 -1.18 -5.26
N HIS A 197 10.67 -1.98 -5.39
CA HIS A 197 10.17 -2.42 -6.69
C HIS A 197 9.81 -1.24 -7.60
N HIS A 198 9.06 -0.27 -7.07
CA HIS A 198 8.61 0.89 -7.85
C HIS A 198 9.75 1.84 -8.20
N TRP A 199 10.74 2.02 -7.32
CA TRP A 199 11.90 2.89 -7.58
C TRP A 199 12.99 2.27 -8.46
N GLN A 200 12.90 0.98 -8.80
CA GLN A 200 13.84 0.31 -9.71
C GLN A 200 13.61 0.60 -11.21
N ALA A 201 12.58 1.39 -11.54
CA ALA A 201 12.22 1.82 -12.89
C ALA A 201 11.98 0.67 -13.88
N PHE A 202 11.38 -0.44 -13.42
CA PHE A 202 11.03 -1.53 -14.32
C PHE A 202 9.93 -1.09 -15.31
N PRO A 203 10.09 -1.37 -16.62
CA PRO A 203 9.00 -1.20 -17.56
C PRO A 203 7.83 -2.10 -17.15
N VAL A 204 6.65 -1.50 -16.94
CA VAL A 204 5.44 -2.27 -16.59
C VAL A 204 4.98 -3.03 -17.83
N THR A 205 5.21 -4.35 -17.84
CA THR A 205 4.60 -5.24 -18.83
C THR A 205 3.13 -5.38 -18.49
N ARG A 206 2.25 -4.73 -19.27
CA ARG A 206 0.81 -4.87 -19.10
C ARG A 206 0.34 -6.11 -19.84
N GLU A 207 -0.21 -7.07 -19.12
CA GLU A 207 -0.96 -8.16 -19.74
C GLU A 207 -2.14 -7.60 -20.54
N PRO A 208 -2.52 -8.25 -21.66
CA PRO A 208 -3.74 -7.90 -22.37
C PRO A 208 -4.93 -8.04 -21.43
N ARG A 209 -5.75 -6.99 -21.38
CA ARG A 209 -6.96 -6.95 -20.56
C ARG A 209 -8.19 -7.04 -21.45
N LEU A 210 -9.05 -7.98 -21.13
CA LEU A 210 -10.35 -8.14 -21.78
C LEU A 210 -11.34 -7.20 -21.09
N ARG A 211 -11.89 -6.26 -21.86
CA ARG A 211 -13.00 -5.44 -21.40
C ARG A 211 -14.18 -6.32 -21.04
N ARG A 212 -14.74 -6.09 -19.86
CA ARG A 212 -15.97 -6.72 -19.39
C ARG A 212 -16.85 -5.66 -18.78
N ASP A 213 -18.15 -5.91 -18.80
CA ASP A 213 -19.12 -5.11 -18.05
C ASP A 213 -20.01 -6.08 -17.26
N THR A 214 -19.36 -6.80 -16.35
CA THR A 214 -20.01 -7.88 -15.62
C THR A 214 -20.48 -7.37 -14.27
N PRO A 215 -21.79 -7.37 -13.96
CA PRO A 215 -22.29 -7.01 -12.65
C PRO A 215 -21.86 -8.06 -11.62
N VAL A 216 -21.40 -7.60 -10.46
CA VAL A 216 -20.89 -8.45 -9.38
C VAL A 216 -21.43 -8.00 -8.03
N SER A 217 -21.68 -8.97 -7.16
CA SER A 217 -21.90 -8.72 -5.73
C SER A 217 -20.56 -8.82 -5.00
N VAL A 218 -20.33 -7.88 -4.09
CA VAL A 218 -19.02 -7.65 -3.48
C VAL A 218 -19.14 -7.71 -1.97
N ALA A 219 -18.17 -8.35 -1.32
CA ALA A 219 -17.96 -8.26 0.12
C ALA A 219 -16.48 -8.00 0.41
N ILE A 220 -16.22 -7.22 1.45
CA ILE A 220 -14.89 -6.70 1.78
C ILE A 220 -14.52 -7.13 3.18
N GLY A 221 -13.26 -7.51 3.36
CA GLY A 221 -12.70 -7.98 4.62
C GLY A 221 -12.81 -9.49 4.77
N LEU A 222 -11.76 -10.11 5.29
CA LEU A 222 -11.65 -11.55 5.46
C LEU A 222 -12.84 -12.12 6.24
N THR A 223 -13.22 -11.49 7.35
CA THR A 223 -14.33 -11.95 8.20
C THR A 223 -15.68 -11.94 7.47
N ALA A 224 -15.96 -10.89 6.69
CA ALA A 224 -17.21 -10.81 5.92
C ALA A 224 -17.27 -11.90 4.85
N ILE A 225 -16.16 -12.09 4.12
CA ILE A 225 -16.03 -13.13 3.09
C ILE A 225 -16.17 -14.52 3.72
N HIS A 226 -15.49 -14.77 4.84
CA HIS A 226 -15.60 -16.03 5.58
C HIS A 226 -17.05 -16.31 5.99
N ARG A 227 -17.77 -15.33 6.57
CA ARG A 227 -19.18 -15.50 6.97
C ARG A 227 -20.11 -15.77 5.79
N LEU A 228 -19.85 -15.18 4.62
CA LEU A 228 -20.66 -15.40 3.42
C LEU A 228 -20.45 -16.78 2.81
N LEU A 229 -19.23 -17.29 2.88
CA LEU A 229 -18.88 -18.60 2.36
C LEU A 229 -19.20 -19.72 3.36
N ALA A 230 -19.20 -19.41 4.66
CA ALA A 230 -19.46 -20.37 5.72
C ALA A 230 -20.92 -20.86 5.65
N ARG A 231 -21.10 -22.18 5.61
CA ARG A 231 -22.37 -22.82 5.99
C ARG A 231 -22.40 -22.97 7.52
N PRO A 232 -23.57 -22.95 8.20
CA PRO A 232 -23.65 -22.76 9.65
C PRO A 232 -22.99 -23.88 10.45
N LEU A 233 -22.29 -23.49 11.53
CA LEU A 233 -21.87 -24.31 12.69
C LEU A 233 -21.87 -23.39 13.95
N PRO A 234 -22.63 -23.69 15.02
CA PRO A 234 -22.54 -23.01 16.32
C PRO A 234 -21.95 -23.96 17.42
N PRO A 235 -21.54 -23.49 18.62
CA PRO A 235 -20.13 -23.32 18.98
C PRO A 235 -19.66 -24.17 20.18
N ALA A 236 -18.37 -24.12 20.50
CA ALA A 236 -17.90 -24.24 21.88
C ALA A 236 -16.73 -23.26 22.11
N ASN A 237 -17.06 -22.10 22.69
CA ASN A 237 -16.15 -21.05 23.16
C ASN A 237 -15.46 -20.18 22.10
N HIS A 238 -16.16 -19.13 21.64
CA HIS A 238 -15.54 -18.01 20.93
C HIS A 238 -15.42 -16.80 21.86
N THR A 239 -14.22 -16.55 22.39
CA THR A 239 -13.81 -15.19 22.75
C THR A 239 -13.11 -14.61 21.54
N LEU A 240 -13.83 -13.82 20.74
CA LEU A 240 -13.23 -13.01 19.69
C LEU A 240 -12.40 -11.93 20.37
N ALA A 241 -11.07 -12.10 20.45
CA ALA A 241 -10.21 -10.96 20.76
C ALA A 241 -10.09 -10.13 19.49
N ILE A 242 -10.93 -9.11 19.43
CA ILE A 242 -10.66 -7.93 18.62
C ILE A 242 -9.51 -7.22 19.36
N MET A 243 -8.26 -7.46 18.96
CA MET A 243 -7.24 -6.46 19.21
C MET A 243 -7.47 -5.36 18.19
N GLU A 244 -8.25 -4.35 18.59
CA GLU A 244 -8.14 -3.02 17.99
C GLU A 244 -6.66 -2.69 17.95
N THR A 245 -6.12 -2.63 16.74
CA THR A 245 -4.73 -2.22 16.56
C THR A 245 -4.75 -0.71 16.75
N ASP A 246 -4.16 -0.26 17.85
CA ASP A 246 -4.11 1.14 18.26
C ASP A 246 -3.72 2.07 17.08
N ALA A 247 -4.70 2.86 16.65
CA ALA A 247 -4.49 4.19 16.08
C ALA A 247 -5.36 5.15 16.90
N HIS A 248 -4.71 5.95 17.74
CA HIS A 248 -5.27 6.83 18.76
C HIS A 248 -6.61 7.53 18.39
N ALA A 249 -7.70 7.15 19.07
CA ALA A 249 -8.50 8.03 19.92
C ALA A 249 -9.75 7.32 20.45
N GLU A 250 -9.86 7.27 21.77
CA GLU A 250 -11.00 6.97 22.65
C GLU A 250 -12.38 6.79 22.00
N ARG A 251 -12.89 5.55 22.05
CA ARG A 251 -14.33 5.32 22.20
C ARG A 251 -14.62 4.10 23.09
N SER A 252 -15.03 4.43 24.30
CA SER A 252 -15.82 3.66 25.27
C SER A 252 -16.33 2.28 24.83
N THR A 253 -15.76 1.25 25.47
CA THR A 253 -16.44 0.14 26.15
C THR A 253 -17.90 -0.17 25.75
N ARG A 254 -18.06 -1.16 24.85
CA ARG A 254 -19.05 -2.25 24.87
C ARG A 254 -18.82 -3.17 23.66
N PRO A 255 -18.74 -4.52 23.81
CA PRO A 255 -18.88 -5.41 22.67
C PRO A 255 -20.33 -5.28 22.18
N SER A 256 -20.54 -4.45 21.17
CA SER A 256 -21.86 -3.99 20.74
C SER A 256 -22.26 -4.71 19.44
N ALA A 257 -23.40 -5.39 19.48
CA ALA A 257 -24.41 -5.70 18.44
C ALA A 257 -24.04 -5.97 16.95
N ASP A 258 -22.91 -5.50 16.42
CA ASP A 258 -22.55 -5.55 15.00
C ASP A 258 -22.16 -6.95 14.51
N LEU A 259 -21.87 -7.88 15.42
CA LEU A 259 -21.43 -9.22 15.06
C LEU A 259 -22.56 -10.15 14.58
N GLU A 260 -23.81 -9.84 14.92
CA GLU A 260 -24.99 -10.60 14.50
C GLU A 260 -25.55 -10.13 13.14
N SER A 261 -25.27 -8.88 12.74
CA SER A 261 -25.73 -8.36 11.45
C SER A 261 -25.10 -9.12 10.28
N PRO A 262 -25.86 -9.39 9.20
CA PRO A 262 -25.31 -10.02 8.01
C PRO A 262 -24.22 -9.13 7.39
N PRO A 263 -23.14 -9.71 6.84
CA PRO A 263 -22.10 -8.94 6.17
C PRO A 263 -22.70 -8.11 5.03
N ARG A 264 -22.31 -6.83 4.97
CA ARG A 264 -22.79 -5.89 3.96
C ARG A 264 -22.33 -6.32 2.57
N ILE A 265 -23.29 -6.57 1.68
CA ILE A 265 -23.04 -6.85 0.26
C ILE A 265 -23.16 -5.54 -0.52
N LEU A 266 -22.16 -5.25 -1.35
CA LEU A 266 -22.13 -4.11 -2.25
C LEU A 266 -22.32 -4.55 -3.70
N LYS A 267 -22.77 -3.63 -4.53
CA LYS A 267 -22.87 -3.77 -5.99
C LYS A 267 -21.67 -3.13 -6.66
N GLY A 268 -21.15 -3.82 -7.66
CA GLY A 268 -20.09 -3.31 -8.53
C GLY A 268 -20.13 -3.93 -9.91
N ARG A 269 -19.21 -3.48 -10.77
CA ARG A 269 -18.99 -4.06 -12.10
C ARG A 269 -17.52 -4.31 -12.36
N ILE A 270 -17.21 -5.49 -12.89
CA ILE A 270 -15.90 -5.75 -13.46
C ILE A 270 -15.83 -5.03 -14.81
N VAL A 271 -14.91 -4.06 -14.92
CA VAL A 271 -14.67 -3.18 -16.09
C VAL A 271 -13.69 -3.82 -17.08
N ASP A 272 -12.73 -4.57 -16.57
CA ASP A 272 -11.82 -5.41 -17.35
C ASP A 272 -11.17 -6.48 -16.48
N GLU A 273 -10.65 -7.53 -17.10
CA GLU A 273 -9.93 -8.62 -16.45
C GLU A 273 -8.70 -9.07 -17.25
N SER A 274 -7.68 -9.57 -16.54
CA SER A 274 -6.58 -10.37 -17.08
C SER A 274 -6.54 -11.73 -16.37
N SER A 275 -5.52 -12.54 -16.65
CA SER A 275 -5.28 -13.81 -15.94
C SER A 275 -5.03 -13.62 -14.43
N GLN A 276 -4.43 -12.49 -14.04
CA GLN A 276 -3.98 -12.22 -12.67
C GLN A 276 -4.98 -11.41 -11.82
N GLY A 277 -6.01 -10.83 -12.43
CA GLY A 277 -6.85 -9.89 -11.71
C GLY A 277 -7.90 -9.21 -12.54
N CYS A 278 -8.60 -8.27 -11.92
CA CYS A 278 -9.60 -7.47 -12.60
C CYS A 278 -9.62 -6.04 -12.08
N ARG A 279 -10.26 -5.16 -12.84
CA ARG A 279 -10.61 -3.82 -12.40
C ARG A 279 -12.09 -3.80 -12.05
N LEU A 280 -12.39 -3.44 -10.82
CA LEU A 280 -13.74 -3.30 -10.30
C LEU A 280 -14.11 -1.83 -10.20
N ARG A 281 -15.34 -1.48 -10.59
CA ARG A 281 -15.98 -0.21 -10.25
C ARG A 281 -17.09 -0.47 -9.24
N LEU A 282 -17.05 0.17 -8.08
CA LEU A 282 -18.15 0.11 -7.12
C LEU A 282 -19.27 1.05 -7.56
N GLU A 283 -20.52 0.60 -7.43
CA GLU A 283 -21.72 1.41 -7.70
C GLU A 283 -22.32 1.99 -6.42
N ASP A 284 -22.17 1.27 -5.31
CA ASP A 284 -22.62 1.73 -4.00
C ASP A 284 -21.65 2.74 -3.37
N LEU A 285 -22.12 3.43 -2.33
CA LEU A 285 -21.28 4.30 -1.51
C LEU A 285 -20.10 3.51 -0.92
N TYR A 286 -18.91 4.08 -1.07
CA TYR A 286 -17.66 3.55 -0.56
C TYR A 286 -17.76 3.30 0.95
N PRO A 287 -17.51 2.07 1.43
CA PRO A 287 -17.48 1.83 2.86
C PRO A 287 -16.24 2.49 3.45
N ALA A 288 -16.38 3.05 4.66
CA ALA A 288 -15.34 3.86 5.30
C ALA A 288 -14.03 3.09 5.56
N ASN A 289 -14.10 1.75 5.63
CA ASN A 289 -12.96 0.88 5.87
C ASN A 289 -12.30 0.33 4.59
N LEU A 290 -12.80 0.64 3.39
CA LEU A 290 -12.19 0.15 2.14
C LEU A 290 -10.75 0.64 2.01
N GLN A 291 -9.79 -0.29 2.03
CA GLN A 291 -8.38 0.05 1.97
C GLN A 291 -7.59 -0.87 1.05
N VAL A 292 -6.48 -0.35 0.51
CA VAL A 292 -5.51 -1.17 -0.23
C VAL A 292 -4.95 -2.25 0.70
N GLY A 293 -4.88 -3.48 0.20
CA GLY A 293 -4.42 -4.65 0.95
C GLY A 293 -5.55 -5.43 1.63
N GLU A 294 -6.80 -4.96 1.61
CA GLU A 294 -7.94 -5.74 2.10
C GLU A 294 -8.32 -6.90 1.16
N ALA A 295 -8.86 -7.97 1.75
CA ALA A 295 -9.49 -9.05 0.99
C ALA A 295 -10.84 -8.61 0.43
N ILE A 296 -11.16 -9.05 -0.77
CA ILE A 296 -12.42 -8.75 -1.45
C ILE A 296 -12.95 -10.00 -2.16
N SER A 297 -14.24 -10.29 -2.04
CA SER A 297 -14.90 -11.34 -2.83
C SER A 297 -15.74 -10.73 -3.95
N LEU A 298 -15.68 -11.36 -5.12
CA LEU A 298 -16.46 -11.02 -6.29
C LEU A 298 -17.36 -12.21 -6.64
N HIS A 299 -18.67 -12.04 -6.47
CA HIS A 299 -19.65 -13.05 -6.83
C HIS A 299 -20.36 -12.67 -8.13
N ALA A 300 -20.20 -13.51 -9.16
CA ALA A 300 -20.77 -13.29 -10.48
C ALA A 300 -21.14 -14.64 -11.12
N GLN A 301 -22.32 -14.74 -11.73
CA GLN A 301 -22.73 -15.92 -12.50
C GLN A 301 -22.57 -17.25 -11.72
N GLY A 302 -22.88 -17.24 -10.41
CA GLY A 302 -22.78 -18.42 -9.55
C GLY A 302 -21.35 -18.81 -9.14
N ARG A 303 -20.33 -18.02 -9.50
CA ARG A 303 -18.93 -18.24 -9.11
C ARG A 303 -18.46 -17.14 -8.18
N THR A 304 -17.77 -17.53 -7.11
CA THR A 304 -17.09 -16.59 -6.22
C THR A 304 -15.60 -16.61 -6.51
N LYS A 305 -15.03 -15.43 -6.74
CA LYS A 305 -13.58 -15.21 -6.75
C LYS A 305 -13.22 -14.44 -5.48
N VAL A 306 -12.07 -14.72 -4.90
CA VAL A 306 -11.50 -13.92 -3.82
C VAL A 306 -10.22 -13.28 -4.33
N GLY A 307 -9.97 -12.06 -3.94
CA GLY A 307 -8.79 -11.31 -4.32
C GLY A 307 -8.38 -10.32 -3.25
N ILE A 308 -7.33 -9.57 -3.56
CA ILE A 308 -6.75 -8.57 -2.68
C ILE A 308 -6.74 -7.25 -3.44
N ILE A 309 -7.22 -6.19 -2.80
CA ILE A 309 -7.25 -4.84 -3.37
C ILE A 309 -5.80 -4.36 -3.48
N ARG A 310 -5.36 -4.05 -4.70
CA ARG A 310 -3.99 -3.59 -4.98
C ARG A 310 -3.88 -2.12 -5.22
N TRP A 311 -4.91 -1.50 -5.78
CA TRP A 311 -4.96 -0.05 -5.88
C TRP A 311 -6.39 0.44 -5.84
N ILE A 312 -6.57 1.67 -5.37
CA ILE A 312 -7.85 2.39 -5.41
C ILE A 312 -7.63 3.72 -6.14
N LYS A 313 -8.58 4.09 -6.98
CA LYS A 313 -8.53 5.34 -7.75
C LYS A 313 -9.93 5.84 -8.03
N GLY A 314 -10.37 6.84 -7.27
CA GLY A 314 -11.76 7.30 -7.31
C GLY A 314 -12.73 6.13 -7.05
N SER A 315 -13.63 5.87 -8.01
CA SER A 315 -14.62 4.79 -7.93
C SER A 315 -14.14 3.42 -8.48
N GLU A 316 -12.89 3.35 -8.94
CA GLU A 316 -12.31 2.12 -9.49
C GLU A 316 -11.23 1.56 -8.56
N MET A 317 -11.04 0.25 -8.61
CA MET A 317 -9.98 -0.45 -7.90
C MET A 317 -9.43 -1.61 -8.71
N GLY A 318 -8.14 -1.88 -8.51
CA GLY A 318 -7.48 -3.06 -9.05
C GLY A 318 -7.49 -4.17 -8.03
N ILE A 319 -7.91 -5.36 -8.45
CA ILE A 319 -7.96 -6.54 -7.61
C ILE A 319 -7.03 -7.58 -8.21
N LYS A 320 -6.06 -8.05 -7.41
CA LYS A 320 -5.32 -9.27 -7.72
C LYS A 320 -6.17 -10.44 -7.26
N CYS A 321 -6.60 -11.28 -8.21
CA CYS A 321 -7.40 -12.45 -7.88
C CYS A 321 -6.48 -13.53 -7.31
N LEU A 322 -6.91 -14.15 -6.22
CA LEU A 322 -6.34 -15.41 -5.76
C LEU A 322 -6.95 -16.54 -6.61
N SER A 323 -6.14 -17.55 -6.88
CA SER A 323 -6.55 -18.68 -7.70
C SER A 323 -7.65 -19.45 -6.99
N GLU A 324 -8.70 -19.83 -7.73
CA GLU A 324 -9.72 -20.80 -7.31
C GLU A 324 -10.69 -20.32 -6.21
N CYS A 325 -11.70 -21.13 -5.92
CA CYS A 325 -12.68 -20.84 -4.88
C CYS A 325 -12.13 -21.34 -3.54
N PRO A 326 -12.05 -20.48 -2.51
CA PRO A 326 -11.54 -20.92 -1.21
C PRO A 326 -12.59 -21.73 -0.45
N GLU A 327 -12.10 -22.56 0.47
CA GLU A 327 -12.87 -23.14 1.55
C GLU A 327 -12.71 -22.30 2.83
N THR A 328 -13.78 -22.18 3.60
CA THR A 328 -13.72 -21.51 4.90
C THR A 328 -13.03 -22.38 5.92
N ALA A 329 -12.07 -21.80 6.64
CA ALA A 329 -11.35 -22.49 7.70
C ALA A 329 -11.25 -21.61 8.95
N TRP A 330 -11.18 -22.27 10.10
CA TRP A 330 -10.80 -21.65 11.36
C TRP A 330 -9.39 -22.07 11.71
N ILE A 331 -8.56 -21.11 12.09
CA ILE A 331 -7.17 -21.38 12.48
C ILE A 331 -6.88 -20.92 13.89
N LYS A 332 -6.07 -21.68 14.60
CA LYS A 332 -5.50 -21.27 15.89
C LYS A 332 -4.07 -21.77 16.00
N ARG A 333 -3.20 -21.01 16.68
CA ARG A 333 -1.88 -21.50 17.08
C ARG A 333 -2.04 -22.62 18.10
N GLU A 334 -1.27 -23.69 17.93
CA GLU A 334 -1.39 -24.94 18.71
C GLU A 334 -1.40 -24.72 20.24
N ASN A 335 -0.63 -23.75 20.75
CA ASN A 335 -0.38 -23.67 22.20
C ASN A 335 -1.11 -22.57 22.97
N ARG A 336 -1.58 -21.47 22.34
CA ARG A 336 -2.25 -20.31 23.02
C ARG A 336 -3.01 -19.41 22.04
N GLY A 337 -3.72 -20.00 21.07
CA GLY A 337 -4.35 -19.26 19.98
C GLY A 337 -5.85 -19.04 20.15
N ILE A 338 -6.30 -17.79 19.96
CA ILE A 338 -7.71 -17.50 19.69
C ILE A 338 -8.02 -17.94 18.26
N SER A 339 -9.14 -18.64 18.09
CA SER A 339 -9.58 -19.09 16.78
C SER A 339 -9.90 -17.88 15.90
N SER A 340 -9.29 -17.83 14.73
CA SER A 340 -9.41 -16.74 13.76
C SER A 340 -9.92 -17.30 12.43
N PRO A 341 -10.76 -16.55 11.69
CA PRO A 341 -11.21 -16.96 10.37
C PRO A 341 -10.04 -16.95 9.37
N ALA A 342 -10.07 -17.89 8.44
CA ALA A 342 -9.12 -18.02 7.34
C ALA A 342 -9.82 -18.57 6.09
N LEU A 343 -9.20 -18.36 4.93
CA LEU A 343 -9.63 -18.93 3.66
C LEU A 343 -8.52 -19.83 3.12
N TRP A 344 -8.84 -21.10 2.91
CA TRP A 344 -7.90 -22.09 2.39
C TRP A 344 -8.16 -22.35 0.91
N PHE A 345 -7.16 -22.12 0.07
CA PHE A 345 -7.15 -22.41 -1.35
C PHE A 345 -6.46 -23.75 -1.57
N ARG A 346 -7.21 -24.84 -1.33
CA ARG A 346 -6.69 -26.21 -1.21
C ARG A 346 -5.77 -26.65 -2.36
N PRO A 347 -6.11 -26.46 -3.67
CA PRO A 347 -5.24 -26.95 -4.75
C PRO A 347 -3.89 -26.22 -4.84
N SER A 348 -3.85 -24.93 -4.49
CA SER A 348 -2.62 -24.15 -4.45
C SER A 348 -1.84 -24.25 -3.13
N GLY A 349 -2.45 -24.82 -2.09
CA GLY A 349 -1.88 -24.86 -0.74
C GLY A 349 -1.78 -23.48 -0.07
N GLN A 350 -2.46 -22.46 -0.59
CA GLN A 350 -2.41 -21.11 -0.04
C GLN A 350 -3.46 -20.91 1.06
N LEU A 351 -3.08 -20.22 2.13
CA LEU A 351 -3.94 -19.90 3.26
C LEU A 351 -3.92 -18.38 3.49
N LEU A 352 -5.08 -17.74 3.33
CA LEU A 352 -5.30 -16.34 3.64
C LEU A 352 -5.79 -16.21 5.09
N THR A 353 -5.10 -15.38 5.87
CA THR A 353 -5.27 -15.23 7.32
C THR A 353 -5.29 -13.76 7.73
N LEU A 354 -5.80 -13.46 8.92
CA LEU A 354 -5.56 -12.18 9.59
C LEU A 354 -4.05 -11.97 9.86
N PRO A 355 -3.56 -10.73 10.03
CA PRO A 355 -2.13 -10.43 10.12
C PRO A 355 -1.47 -10.85 11.46
N LEU A 356 -2.15 -11.71 12.22
CA LEU A 356 -1.73 -12.20 13.54
C LEU A 356 -0.68 -13.31 13.46
N PHE A 357 -0.56 -13.97 12.31
CA PHE A 357 0.28 -15.16 12.13
C PHE A 357 1.64 -14.83 11.49
N ARG A 358 2.62 -15.72 11.69
CA ARG A 358 4.00 -15.58 11.20
C ARG A 358 4.48 -16.87 10.55
N THR A 359 5.43 -16.74 9.62
CA THR A 359 6.13 -17.89 9.04
C THR A 359 6.76 -18.74 10.14
N GLY A 360 6.62 -20.06 10.04
CA GLY A 360 7.06 -21.03 11.03
C GLY A 360 5.99 -21.40 12.07
N ASP A 361 4.92 -20.61 12.22
CA ASP A 361 3.83 -20.94 13.14
C ASP A 361 3.23 -22.31 12.79
N VAL A 362 3.02 -23.13 13.82
CA VAL A 362 2.25 -24.37 13.73
C VAL A 362 0.82 -24.09 14.17
N ILE A 363 -0.12 -24.40 13.29
CA ILE A 363 -1.54 -24.09 13.45
C ILE A 363 -2.37 -25.36 13.38
N GLU A 364 -3.49 -25.34 14.10
CA GLU A 364 -4.62 -26.24 13.87
C GLU A 364 -5.55 -25.56 12.86
N LEU A 365 -5.73 -26.20 11.71
CA LEU A 365 -6.60 -25.77 10.60
C LEU A 365 -7.88 -26.60 10.64
N ARG A 366 -8.99 -25.97 11.02
CA ARG A 366 -10.31 -26.60 11.12
C ARG A 366 -11.18 -26.22 9.94
N LEU A 367 -11.63 -27.22 9.21
CA LEU A 367 -12.63 -27.11 8.16
C LEU A 367 -13.97 -27.62 8.69
N PRO A 368 -15.07 -27.48 7.92
CA PRO A 368 -16.37 -27.98 8.36
C PRO A 368 -16.43 -29.48 8.65
N GLN A 369 -15.56 -30.29 8.02
CA GLN A 369 -15.58 -31.75 8.14
C GLN A 369 -14.26 -32.35 8.68
N ASP A 370 -13.16 -31.60 8.62
CA ASP A 370 -11.83 -32.12 8.87
C ASP A 370 -11.01 -31.14 9.71
N THR A 371 -10.07 -31.67 10.49
CA THR A 371 -9.07 -30.86 11.18
C THR A 371 -7.67 -31.33 10.79
N PHE A 372 -6.79 -30.39 10.46
CA PHE A 372 -5.40 -30.66 10.09
C PHE A 372 -4.46 -29.91 11.00
N LYS A 373 -3.28 -30.49 11.22
CA LYS A 373 -2.14 -29.75 11.73
C LYS A 373 -1.32 -29.26 10.55
N ALA A 374 -1.00 -27.98 10.51
CA ALA A 374 -0.24 -27.38 9.41
C ALA A 374 0.84 -26.42 9.93
N ARG A 375 1.90 -26.23 9.15
CA ARG A 375 2.91 -25.20 9.36
C ARG A 375 2.78 -24.12 8.30
N LEU A 376 2.82 -22.86 8.72
CA LEU A 376 2.93 -21.72 7.80
C LEU A 376 4.36 -21.69 7.24
N ALA A 377 4.57 -22.22 6.03
CA ALA A 377 5.90 -22.52 5.52
C ALA A 377 6.57 -21.30 4.86
N GLU A 378 5.86 -20.64 3.95
CA GLU A 378 6.34 -19.46 3.22
C GLU A 378 5.27 -18.37 3.24
N ARG A 379 5.68 -17.12 3.41
CA ARG A 379 4.78 -15.95 3.29
C ARG A 379 4.80 -15.47 1.85
N LEU A 380 3.65 -15.60 1.18
CA LEU A 380 3.47 -15.19 -0.22
C LEU A 380 3.01 -13.73 -0.33
N GLU A 381 2.25 -13.25 0.66
CA GLU A 381 1.70 -11.90 0.64
C GLU A 381 1.48 -11.36 2.06
N GLU A 382 1.61 -10.04 2.21
CA GLU A 382 1.35 -9.33 3.46
C GLU A 382 0.78 -7.94 3.18
N SER A 383 -0.21 -7.56 3.98
CA SER A 383 -0.73 -6.20 4.08
C SER A 383 -1.04 -5.89 5.55
N TYR A 384 -1.53 -4.69 5.82
CA TYR A 384 -2.06 -4.33 7.14
C TYR A 384 -3.28 -5.17 7.56
N ALA A 385 -4.03 -5.73 6.61
CA ALA A 385 -5.30 -6.41 6.87
C ALA A 385 -5.20 -7.95 6.81
N LEU A 386 -4.16 -8.50 6.19
CA LEU A 386 -4.04 -9.95 5.97
C LEU A 386 -2.61 -10.42 5.69
N LYS A 387 -2.45 -11.74 5.74
CA LYS A 387 -1.28 -12.45 5.22
C LYS A 387 -1.73 -13.67 4.43
N VAL A 388 -1.02 -13.97 3.35
CA VAL A 388 -1.17 -15.21 2.59
C VAL A 388 0.07 -16.05 2.77
N PHE A 389 -0.11 -17.30 3.17
CA PHE A 389 0.97 -18.27 3.35
C PHE A 389 0.80 -19.46 2.42
N PHE A 390 1.92 -20.04 1.97
CA PHE A 390 1.93 -21.45 1.60
C PHE A 390 1.99 -22.29 2.88
N ILE A 391 1.15 -23.33 2.97
CA ILE A 391 1.11 -24.20 4.15
C ILE A 391 1.63 -25.61 3.84
N ALA A 392 2.36 -26.18 4.80
CA ALA A 392 2.75 -27.58 4.78
C ALA A 392 1.88 -28.35 5.77
N LEU A 393 1.10 -29.32 5.30
CA LEU A 393 0.33 -30.22 6.16
C LEU A 393 1.29 -31.15 6.93
N LEU A 394 1.10 -31.24 8.24
CA LEU A 394 1.92 -32.06 9.14
C LEU A 394 1.23 -33.38 9.53
N SER A 395 -0.06 -33.52 9.24
CA SER A 395 -0.86 -34.73 9.50
C SER A 395 -1.96 -34.85 8.44
N GLU A 396 -2.33 -36.08 8.06
CA GLU A 396 -3.30 -36.33 6.98
C GLU A 396 -4.76 -36.07 7.38
N THR A 397 -5.13 -36.19 8.65
CA THR A 397 -6.34 -35.62 9.29
C THR A 397 -6.25 -35.96 10.79
N LEU A 398 -6.60 -35.03 11.67
CA LEU A 398 -6.97 -35.35 13.05
C LEU A 398 -8.44 -35.79 12.98
N ASN A 399 -8.69 -37.10 12.87
CA ASN A 399 -10.05 -37.63 13.01
C ASN A 399 -10.67 -37.06 14.30
N HIS A 400 -11.90 -36.57 14.21
CA HIS A 400 -12.70 -36.27 15.38
C HIS A 400 -12.67 -37.48 16.34
N PRO A 401 -12.38 -37.32 17.65
CA PRO A 401 -13.00 -38.22 18.61
C PRO A 401 -14.51 -38.06 18.37
N GLY A 402 -15.19 -39.19 18.22
CA GLY A 402 -16.48 -39.29 17.54
C GLY A 402 -17.60 -38.41 18.07
N HIS A 403 -18.78 -38.63 17.49
CA HIS A 403 -20.08 -38.37 18.08
C HIS A 403 -20.03 -38.05 19.59
N PRO A 404 -20.68 -36.97 20.06
CA PRO A 404 -20.82 -36.78 21.50
C PRO A 404 -21.46 -38.05 22.06
N ASP A 405 -20.79 -38.63 23.04
CA ASP A 405 -21.19 -39.83 23.79
C ASP A 405 -22.72 -40.00 23.85
N GLU A 406 -23.25 -40.90 23.02
CA GLU A 406 -24.51 -41.59 23.28
C GLU A 406 -24.44 -42.42 24.58
N ALA A 407 -23.27 -42.54 25.20
CA ALA A 407 -23.05 -43.20 26.48
C ALA A 407 -23.28 -42.30 27.72
N LEU A 408 -23.49 -40.98 27.56
CA LEU A 408 -23.70 -40.05 28.68
C LEU A 408 -25.18 -39.76 28.97
N TRP A 409 -26.12 -40.27 28.15
CA TRP A 409 -27.57 -40.08 28.34
C TRP A 409 -28.30 -41.25 29.00
N SER A 410 -27.62 -42.35 29.38
CA SER A 410 -28.24 -43.51 30.05
C SER A 410 -28.02 -43.59 31.57
N GLN A 411 -27.54 -42.51 32.21
CA GLN A 411 -27.35 -42.48 33.69
C GLN A 411 -28.10 -41.35 34.41
N LEU A 412 -29.13 -40.77 33.78
CA LEU A 412 -30.11 -39.94 34.47
C LEU A 412 -31.53 -40.39 34.10
N ILE A 413 -31.96 -41.49 34.72
CA ILE A 413 -33.35 -41.71 35.16
C ILE A 413 -33.36 -41.54 36.66
#